data_AF-A0A7C1B071-F1
#
_entry.id   AF-A0A7C1B071-F1
#
_cell.length_a   1.000
_cell.length_b   1.000
_cell.length_c   1.000
_cell.angle_alpha   90.00
_cell.angle_beta   90.00
_cell.angle_gamma   90.00
#
_symmetry.space_group_name_H-M   'P 1'
#
loop_
_entity.id
_entity.type
_entity.pdbx_description
1 polymer ?
#
loop_
_entity_poly.entity_id
_entity_poly.type
_entity_poly.pdbx_seq_one_letter_code
_entity_poly.pdbx_strand_id
1 'polypeptide(L)'
;MDSYIMIGFSVFLGAIFVGGAILTSKLLAFYTPAGQRKVQPYECSEEPIGDARIRFKVAFYIFALLFLLFDIESLLLFPCMKIFRAVVTDQAGGIGTSVLFAELFVFIFILFFGFIYAWRKGVLVWE
;
A
#
# COMPACT_ATOMS: atom_id res chain seq x y z
N MET A 1 -8.28 -5.93 25.32
CA MET A 1 -8.71 -4.55 24.99
C MET A 1 -7.58 -3.57 25.19
N ASP A 2 -6.77 -3.73 26.23
CA ASP A 2 -5.61 -2.87 26.55
C ASP A 2 -4.60 -2.71 25.40
N SER A 3 -4.33 -3.77 24.62
CA SER A 3 -3.43 -3.68 23.45
C SER A 3 -3.95 -2.73 22.36
N TYR A 4 -5.26 -2.72 22.08
CA TYR A 4 -5.83 -1.77 21.11
C TYR A 4 -5.82 -0.33 21.63
N ILE A 5 -5.98 -0.15 22.95
CA ILE A 5 -5.86 1.16 23.60
C ILE A 5 -4.42 1.67 23.47
N MET A 6 -3.42 0.81 23.66
CA MET A 6 -1.99 1.18 23.48
C MET A 6 -1.67 1.56 22.04
N ILE A 7 -2.21 0.85 21.04
CA ILE A 7 -2.03 1.18 19.62
C ILE A 7 -2.72 2.51 19.29
N GLY A 8 -3.95 2.73 19.76
CA GLY A 8 -4.64 4.00 19.56
C GLY A 8 -3.87 5.16 20.19
N PHE A 9 -3.35 4.97 21.40
CA PHE A 9 -2.55 5.97 22.10
C PHE A 9 -1.25 6.29 21.37
N SER A 10 -0.54 5.30 20.82
CA SER A 10 0.72 5.53 20.10
C SER A 10 0.51 6.28 18.79
N VAL A 11 -0.55 5.97 18.04
CA VAL A 11 -0.94 6.71 16.83
C VAL A 11 -1.30 8.15 17.17
N PHE A 12 -2.07 8.35 18.25
CA PHE A 12 -2.45 9.68 18.72
C PHE A 12 -1.24 10.52 19.12
N LEU A 13 -0.31 9.94 19.89
CA LEU A 13 0.93 10.60 20.29
C LEU A 13 1.80 10.95 19.07
N GLY A 14 1.88 10.04 18.08
CA GLY A 14 2.57 10.30 16.82
C GLY A 14 1.96 11.47 16.03
N ALA A 15 0.63 11.54 15.98
CA ALA A 15 -0.08 12.65 15.35
C ALA A 15 0.16 13.99 16.07
N ILE A 16 0.15 13.99 17.41
CA ILE A 16 0.53 15.18 18.21
C ILE A 16 1.97 15.59 17.93
N PHE A 17 2.89 14.64 17.86
CA PHE A 17 4.29 14.92 17.60
C PHE A 17 4.50 15.59 16.23
N VAL A 18 3.92 15.01 15.16
CA VAL A 18 3.99 15.58 13.80
C VAL A 18 3.27 16.93 13.74
N GLY A 19 2.07 17.03 14.31
CA GLY A 19 1.31 18.28 14.36
C GLY A 19 2.03 19.38 15.14
N GLY A 20 2.63 19.02 16.27
CA GLY A 20 3.44 19.91 17.10
C GLY A 20 4.69 20.38 16.39
N ALA A 21 5.37 19.50 15.64
CA ALA A 21 6.53 19.87 14.82
C ALA A 21 6.14 20.88 13.73
N ILE A 22 5.03 20.64 13.01
CA ILE A 22 4.52 21.57 12.00
C ILE A 22 4.12 22.91 12.64
N LEU A 23 3.44 22.90 13.79
CA LEU A 23 3.03 24.10 14.50
C LEU A 23 4.24 24.91 14.97
N THR A 24 5.21 24.24 15.58
CA THR A 24 6.45 24.85 16.07
C THR A 24 7.25 25.44 14.91
N SER A 25 7.34 24.71 13.79
CA SER A 25 7.96 25.21 12.56
C SER A 25 7.26 26.48 12.06
N LYS A 26 5.91 26.52 12.04
CA LYS A 26 5.17 27.71 11.65
C LYS A 26 5.31 28.89 12.62
N LEU A 27 5.39 28.64 13.92
CA LEU A 27 5.54 29.68 14.94
C LEU A 27 6.96 30.27 14.97
N LEU A 28 7.98 29.45 14.77
CA LEU A 28 9.38 29.87 14.72
C LEU A 28 9.82 30.38 13.34
N ALA A 29 9.06 30.06 12.29
CA ALA A 29 9.38 30.53 10.95
C ALA A 29 9.35 32.06 10.91
N PHE A 30 10.42 32.65 10.42
CA PHE A 30 10.45 34.08 10.09
C PHE A 30 9.43 34.35 9.00
N TYR A 31 8.33 35.00 9.37
CA TYR A 31 7.29 35.38 8.44
C TYR A 31 7.80 36.49 7.52
N THR A 32 8.26 36.08 6.34
CA THR A 32 8.47 36.99 5.21
C THR A 32 7.29 36.80 4.26
N PRO A 33 6.56 37.88 3.88
CA PRO A 33 5.50 37.79 2.89
C PRO A 33 6.03 37.03 1.67
N ALA A 34 5.40 35.92 1.33
CA ALA A 34 5.80 35.13 0.18
C ALA A 34 5.43 35.92 -1.07
N GLY A 35 6.40 36.64 -1.65
CA GLY A 35 6.23 37.29 -2.95
C GLY A 35 5.86 36.25 -4.01
N GLN A 36 5.25 36.68 -5.12
CA GLN A 36 4.75 35.76 -6.16
C GLN A 36 5.84 34.79 -6.67
N ARG A 37 7.11 35.21 -6.67
CA ARG A 37 8.25 34.38 -7.04
C ARG A 37 8.58 33.24 -6.07
N LYS A 38 8.17 33.33 -4.79
CA LYS A 38 8.41 32.26 -3.80
C LYS A 38 7.33 31.16 -3.87
N VAL A 39 6.15 31.50 -4.38
CA VAL A 39 5.01 30.57 -4.50
C VAL A 39 4.84 30.00 -5.91
N GLN A 40 5.60 30.49 -6.89
CA GLN A 40 5.59 29.93 -8.24
C GLN A 40 6.20 28.51 -8.26
N PRO A 41 5.68 27.60 -9.11
CA PRO A 41 6.30 26.30 -9.36
C PRO A 41 7.78 26.45 -9.76
N TYR A 42 8.60 25.49 -9.32
CA TYR A 42 10.03 25.51 -9.59
C TYR A 42 10.32 25.01 -11.01
N GLU A 43 10.84 25.89 -11.87
CA GLU A 43 11.33 25.54 -13.21
C GLU A 43 12.50 26.46 -13.59
N CYS A 44 13.58 26.47 -12.79
CA CYS A 44 14.81 27.23 -13.10
C CYS A 44 14.61 28.72 -13.48
N SER A 45 13.63 29.39 -12.85
CA SER A 45 13.25 30.78 -13.15
C SER A 45 12.53 31.02 -14.47
N GLU A 46 12.19 29.98 -15.22
CA GLU A 46 11.25 30.06 -16.32
C GLU A 46 9.81 30.01 -15.81
N GLU A 47 8.89 30.60 -16.56
CA GLU A 47 7.47 30.49 -16.28
C GLU A 47 6.98 29.09 -16.66
N PRO A 48 6.26 28.39 -15.76
CA PRO A 48 5.80 27.03 -16.04
C PRO A 48 4.85 27.03 -17.25
N ILE A 49 5.17 26.19 -18.23
CA ILE A 49 4.40 26.09 -19.47
C ILE A 49 3.41 24.94 -19.36
N GLY A 50 2.12 25.27 -19.44
CA GLY A 50 1.03 24.29 -19.49
C GLY A 50 0.42 23.95 -18.12
N ASP A 51 -0.60 23.09 -18.15
CA ASP A 51 -1.28 22.61 -16.95
C ASP A 51 -0.60 21.34 -16.42
N ALA A 52 -0.50 21.20 -15.10
CA ALA A 52 0.01 20.00 -14.44
C ALA A 52 -0.91 18.77 -14.63
N ARG A 53 -2.14 18.96 -15.12
CA ARG A 53 -3.13 17.90 -15.39
C ARG A 53 -2.94 17.24 -16.75
N ILE A 54 -1.74 16.72 -17.00
CA ILE A 54 -1.48 15.90 -18.17
C ILE A 54 -1.90 14.44 -17.95
N ARG A 55 -2.16 13.72 -19.04
CA ARG A 55 -2.39 12.27 -18.97
C ARG A 55 -1.05 11.57 -18.76
N PHE A 56 -0.83 11.08 -17.54
CA PHE A 56 0.32 10.23 -17.24
C PHE A 56 0.23 8.88 -17.97
N LYS A 57 1.37 8.18 -18.08
CA LYS A 57 1.44 6.87 -18.74
C LYS A 57 0.42 5.90 -18.10
N VAL A 58 -0.34 5.19 -18.93
CA VAL A 58 -1.37 4.22 -18.47
C VAL A 58 -0.77 3.08 -17.62
N ALA A 59 0.53 2.83 -17.76
CA ALA A 59 1.26 1.83 -16.98
C ALA A 59 1.05 1.97 -15.45
N PHE A 60 0.98 3.19 -14.90
CA PHE A 60 0.72 3.40 -13.47
C PHE A 60 -0.63 2.82 -13.02
N TYR A 61 -1.65 2.95 -13.86
CA TYR A 61 -2.98 2.42 -13.59
C TYR A 61 -2.97 0.88 -13.60
N ILE A 62 -2.35 0.27 -14.61
CA ILE A 62 -2.32 -1.20 -14.72
C ILE A 62 -1.49 -1.79 -13.57
N PHE A 63 -0.40 -1.14 -13.18
CA PHE A 63 0.39 -1.53 -12.02
C PHE A 63 -0.43 -1.45 -10.72
N ALA A 64 -1.13 -0.34 -10.47
CA ALA A 64 -1.98 -0.19 -9.29
C ALA A 64 -3.12 -1.23 -9.26
N LEU A 65 -3.72 -1.54 -10.40
CA LEU A 65 -4.76 -2.56 -10.52
C LEU A 65 -4.20 -3.96 -10.21
N LEU A 66 -3.02 -4.30 -10.76
CA LEU A 66 -2.35 -5.58 -10.50
C LEU A 66 -1.96 -5.71 -9.02
N PHE A 67 -1.43 -4.64 -8.42
CA PHE A 67 -1.12 -4.59 -6.99
C PHE A 67 -2.35 -4.81 -6.13
N LEU A 68 -3.45 -4.10 -6.41
CA LEU A 68 -4.70 -4.24 -5.68
C LEU A 68 -5.29 -5.66 -5.79
N LEU A 69 -5.21 -6.27 -6.98
CA LEU A 69 -5.65 -7.66 -7.18
C LEU A 69 -4.83 -8.63 -6.31
N PHE A 70 -3.50 -8.51 -6.34
CA PHE A 70 -2.61 -9.33 -5.51
C PHE A 70 -2.81 -9.10 -4.00
N ASP A 71 -3.08 -7.86 -3.58
CA ASP A 71 -3.35 -7.51 -2.18
C ASP A 71 -4.63 -8.18 -1.67
N ILE A 72 -5.72 -8.11 -2.45
CA ILE A 72 -6.97 -8.79 -2.15
C ILE A 72 -6.78 -10.31 -2.06
N GLU A 73 -6.01 -10.88 -2.97
CA GLU A 73 -5.71 -12.32 -2.95
C GLU A 73 -4.87 -12.71 -1.72
N SER A 74 -3.93 -11.88 -1.31
CA SER A 74 -3.17 -12.10 -0.07
C SER A 74 -4.07 -12.05 1.17
N LEU A 75 -5.12 -11.23 1.16
CA LEU A 75 -6.11 -11.18 2.24
C LEU A 75 -6.89 -12.51 2.37
N LEU A 76 -7.10 -13.21 1.26
CA LEU A 76 -7.75 -14.53 1.25
C LEU A 76 -6.89 -15.62 1.88
N LEU A 77 -5.58 -15.42 2.06
CA LEU A 77 -4.71 -16.36 2.78
C LEU A 77 -4.95 -16.35 4.30
N PHE A 78 -5.47 -15.27 4.89
CA PHE A 78 -5.66 -15.18 6.35
C PHE A 78 -6.67 -16.21 6.91
N PRO A 79 -7.85 -16.41 6.30
CA PRO A 79 -8.75 -17.49 6.70
C PRO A 79 -8.11 -18.88 6.62
N CYS A 80 -7.34 -19.15 5.55
CA CYS A 80 -6.63 -20.41 5.38
C CYS A 80 -5.63 -20.67 6.53
N MET A 81 -4.92 -19.64 7.01
CA MET A 81 -4.04 -19.78 8.17
C MET A 81 -4.78 -20.15 9.46
N LYS A 82 -5.97 -19.58 9.69
CA LYS A 82 -6.79 -19.94 10.86
C LYS A 82 -7.27 -21.38 10.79
N ILE A 83 -7.74 -21.81 9.61
CA ILE A 83 -8.19 -23.19 9.37
C ILE A 83 -7.02 -24.16 9.53
N PHE A 84 -5.86 -23.82 8.97
CA PHE A 84 -4.64 -24.62 9.11
C PHE A 84 -4.29 -24.86 10.58
N ARG A 85 -4.33 -23.82 11.42
CA ARG A 85 -4.13 -23.96 12.86
C ARG A 85 -5.17 -24.89 13.51
N ALA A 86 -6.44 -24.77 13.15
CA ALA A 86 -7.50 -25.63 13.68
C ALA A 86 -7.32 -27.10 13.29
N VAL A 87 -6.86 -27.36 12.06
CA VAL A 87 -6.64 -28.72 11.54
C VAL A 87 -5.41 -29.36 12.16
N VAL A 88 -4.32 -28.61 12.31
CA VAL A 88 -3.11 -29.08 13.02
C VAL A 88 -3.41 -29.38 14.50
N THR A 89 -4.35 -28.67 15.12
CA THR A 89 -4.76 -28.88 16.53
C THR A 89 -5.90 -29.91 16.67
N ASP A 90 -6.24 -30.65 15.60
CA ASP A 90 -7.28 -31.68 15.54
C ASP A 90 -8.70 -31.19 15.93
N GLN A 91 -8.95 -29.89 15.89
CA GLN A 91 -10.26 -29.29 16.20
C GLN A 91 -11.19 -29.24 14.98
N ALA A 92 -10.69 -29.59 13.79
CA ALA A 92 -11.39 -29.39 12.52
C ALA A 92 -12.08 -30.64 11.96
N GLY A 93 -12.25 -31.70 12.77
CA GLY A 93 -13.20 -32.78 12.47
C GLY A 93 -12.98 -33.49 11.12
N GLY A 94 -11.73 -33.83 10.78
CA GLY A 94 -11.43 -34.77 9.70
C GLY A 94 -11.08 -34.18 8.33
N ILE A 95 -10.95 -32.85 8.18
CA ILE A 95 -10.31 -32.29 6.98
C ILE A 95 -8.82 -32.65 7.04
N GLY A 96 -8.38 -33.58 6.19
CA GLY A 96 -6.99 -34.01 6.14
C GLY A 96 -6.05 -32.85 5.80
N THR A 97 -4.92 -32.77 6.49
CA THR A 97 -3.85 -31.77 6.24
C THR A 97 -3.45 -31.71 4.76
N SER A 98 -3.50 -32.85 4.06
CA SER A 98 -3.21 -32.96 2.62
C SER A 98 -4.13 -32.12 1.73
N VAL A 99 -5.42 -32.02 2.05
CA VAL A 99 -6.40 -31.26 1.26
C VAL A 99 -6.12 -29.76 1.36
N LEU A 100 -5.80 -29.28 2.56
CA LEU A 100 -5.47 -27.86 2.79
C LEU A 100 -4.15 -27.46 2.13
N PHE A 101 -3.15 -28.34 2.19
CA PHE A 101 -1.89 -28.11 1.47
C PHE A 101 -2.13 -28.04 -0.04
N ALA A 102 -2.98 -28.91 -0.58
CA ALA A 102 -3.34 -28.88 -2.00
C ALA A 102 -4.07 -27.58 -2.37
N GLU A 103 -5.04 -27.13 -1.55
CA GLU A 103 -5.77 -25.89 -1.79
C GLU A 103 -4.85 -24.66 -1.73
N LEU A 104 -3.98 -24.56 -0.72
CA LEU A 104 -3.01 -23.47 -0.60
C LEU A 104 -2.01 -23.48 -1.76
N PHE A 105 -1.56 -24.67 -2.18
CA PHE A 105 -0.67 -24.82 -3.32
C PHE A 105 -1.35 -24.34 -4.60
N VAL A 106 -2.57 -24.81 -4.89
CA VAL A 106 -3.34 -24.39 -6.07
C VAL A 106 -3.58 -22.88 -6.05
N PHE A 107 -3.95 -22.32 -4.90
CA PHE A 107 -4.17 -20.89 -4.75
C PHE A 107 -2.90 -20.08 -5.08
N ILE A 108 -1.76 -20.41 -4.46
CA ILE A 108 -0.47 -19.74 -4.74
C ILE A 108 -0.05 -19.92 -6.19
N PHE A 109 -0.31 -21.10 -6.77
CA PHE A 109 0.04 -21.39 -8.15
C PHE A 109 -0.75 -20.51 -9.12
N ILE A 110 -2.04 -20.27 -8.88
CA ILE A 110 -2.85 -19.35 -9.68
C ILE A 110 -2.26 -17.93 -9.64
N LEU A 111 -1.85 -17.44 -8.46
CA LEU A 111 -1.19 -16.13 -8.31
C LEU A 111 0.10 -16.05 -9.13
N PHE A 112 0.92 -17.10 -9.03
CA PHE A 112 2.20 -17.17 -9.71
C PHE A 112 2.03 -17.13 -11.24
N PHE A 113 1.03 -17.85 -11.77
CA PHE A 113 0.73 -17.82 -13.20
C PHE A 113 0.17 -16.47 -13.66
N GLY A 114 -0.72 -15.85 -12.88
CA GLY A 114 -1.21 -14.50 -13.16
C GLY A 114 -0.07 -13.47 -13.23
N PHE A 115 0.88 -13.56 -12.30
CA PHE A 115 2.08 -12.73 -12.30
C PHE A 115 2.98 -12.97 -13.52
N ILE A 116 3.29 -14.22 -13.83
CA ILE A 116 4.08 -14.56 -15.03
C ILE A 116 3.41 -14.03 -16.29
N TYR A 117 2.09 -14.17 -16.42
CA TYR A 117 1.35 -13.66 -17.57
C TYR A 117 1.49 -12.13 -17.70
N ALA A 118 1.31 -11.39 -16.61
CA ALA A 118 1.48 -9.94 -16.59
C ALA A 118 2.92 -9.53 -16.96
N TRP A 119 3.92 -10.26 -16.46
CA TRP A 119 5.32 -10.06 -16.81
C TRP A 119 5.57 -10.27 -18.31
N ARG A 120 5.10 -11.40 -18.87
CA ARG A 120 5.29 -11.71 -20.29
C ARG A 120 4.59 -10.73 -21.21
N LYS A 121 3.52 -10.07 -20.75
CA LYS A 121 2.84 -9.00 -21.48
C LYS A 121 3.57 -7.65 -21.42
N GLY A 122 4.69 -7.55 -20.70
CA GLY A 122 5.46 -6.33 -20.59
C GLY A 122 4.79 -5.24 -19.75
N VAL A 123 3.72 -5.58 -19.02
CA VAL A 123 2.99 -4.63 -18.15
C VAL A 123 3.87 -4.12 -17.01
N LEU A 124 4.85 -4.91 -16.60
CA LEU A 124 5.81 -4.60 -15.54
C LEU A 124 7.07 -3.90 -16.07
N VAL A 125 7.22 -3.72 -17.39
CA VAL A 125 8.39 -3.10 -17.99
C VAL A 125 8.16 -1.61 -18.08
N TRP A 126 9.10 -0.85 -17.53
CA TRP A 126 9.06 0.61 -17.50
C TRP A 126 9.98 1.18 -18.57
N GLU A 127 9.44 2.06 -19.41
CA GLU A 127 10.18 3.02 -20.24
C GLU A 127 10.02 4.43 -19.67
#